data_AF-A0AAV5X879-F1
#
_entry.id   AF-A0AAV5X879-F1
#
_cell.length_a   1.000
_cell.length_b   1.000
_cell.length_c   1.000
_cell.angle_alpha   90.00
_cell.angle_beta   90.00
_cell.angle_gamma   90.00
#
_symmetry.space_group_name_H-M   'P 1'
#
loop_
_entity.id
_entity.type
_entity.pdbx_description
1 polymer ?
#
loop_
_entity_poly.entity_id
_entity_poly.type
_entity_poly.pdbx_seq_one_letter_code
_entity_poly.pdbx_strand_id
1 'polypeptide(L)'
;MRGGITLGAVIGGLLIAGAVAAQTDLTKPLVGRWEGEVDYRGVPSDPSRAPHRTLIVRSVTQKEGKWVAEGRFGITGKGLAPVEMEVDTEGSKPSLRFVNGPITVRLQLLDDKHLAGTFTPPAVGRRGSEPLQIRLEKQE
;
A
#
# COMPACT_ATOMS: atom_id res chain seq x y z
N MET A 1 -23.85 -46.54 54.98
CA MET A 1 -23.14 -45.36 54.44
C MET A 1 -23.44 -45.31 52.94
N ARG A 2 -24.36 -44.43 52.50
CA ARG A 2 -24.07 -43.19 51.73
C ARG A 2 -23.18 -43.48 50.50
N GLY A 3 -23.74 -43.60 49.29
CA GLY A 3 -23.94 -42.51 48.30
C GLY A 3 -22.70 -42.44 47.38
N GLY A 4 -22.70 -42.22 46.07
CA GLY A 4 -23.65 -41.78 45.07
C GLY A 4 -22.98 -41.88 43.68
N ILE A 5 -23.75 -41.66 42.61
CA ILE A 5 -23.37 -41.75 41.18
C ILE A 5 -22.57 -40.51 40.75
N THR A 6 -21.59 -40.64 39.82
CA THR A 6 -21.38 -39.61 38.79
C THR A 6 -20.66 -40.16 37.54
N LEU A 7 -21.31 -40.07 36.38
CA LEU A 7 -20.69 -40.08 35.06
C LEU A 7 -19.80 -38.85 34.90
N GLY A 8 -18.70 -38.96 34.14
CA GLY A 8 -17.91 -37.81 33.70
C GLY A 8 -17.12 -38.13 32.44
N ALA A 9 -17.74 -37.89 31.28
CA ALA A 9 -17.05 -37.81 30.00
C ALA A 9 -16.17 -36.55 29.96
N VAL A 10 -14.94 -36.65 29.48
CA VAL A 10 -14.15 -35.47 29.07
C VAL A 10 -13.87 -35.59 27.57
N ILE A 11 -14.75 -34.97 26.81
CA ILE A 11 -14.50 -34.50 25.45
C ILE A 11 -13.58 -33.28 25.60
N GLY A 12 -12.30 -33.41 25.24
CA GLY A 12 -11.34 -32.31 25.24
C GLY A 12 -10.91 -31.99 23.81
N GLY A 13 -11.50 -30.93 23.26
CA GLY A 13 -11.51 -30.61 21.84
C GLY A 13 -10.15 -30.42 21.17
N LEU A 14 -10.12 -30.78 19.89
CA LEU A 14 -9.12 -30.40 18.92
C LEU A 14 -9.04 -28.87 18.87
N LEU A 15 -7.94 -28.29 19.35
CA LEU A 15 -7.59 -26.90 19.14
C LEU A 15 -7.33 -26.71 17.64
N ILE A 16 -8.39 -26.36 16.89
CA ILE A 16 -8.21 -25.67 15.62
C ILE A 16 -7.62 -24.33 16.01
N ALA A 17 -6.29 -24.24 15.95
CA ALA A 17 -5.56 -22.99 15.97
C ALA A 17 -5.95 -22.22 14.71
N GLY A 18 -7.15 -21.64 14.72
CA GLY A 18 -7.49 -20.54 13.86
C GLY A 18 -6.54 -19.42 14.25
N ALA A 19 -5.43 -19.31 13.52
CA ALA A 19 -4.72 -18.06 13.42
C ALA A 19 -5.75 -17.07 12.88
N VAL A 20 -6.44 -16.39 13.79
CA VAL A 20 -7.12 -15.14 13.51
C VAL A 20 -5.96 -14.19 13.25
N ALA A 21 -5.42 -14.26 12.02
CA ALA A 21 -4.47 -13.28 11.53
C ALA A 21 -5.18 -11.95 11.77
N ALA A 22 -4.63 -11.16 12.70
CA ALA A 22 -5.17 -9.87 13.05
C ALA A 22 -5.54 -9.19 11.73
N GLN A 23 -6.84 -9.02 11.49
CA GLN A 23 -7.33 -8.41 10.27
C GLN A 23 -6.76 -7.00 10.33
N THR A 24 -5.63 -6.81 9.67
CA THR A 24 -4.89 -5.56 9.71
C THR A 24 -5.82 -4.59 9.04
N ASP A 25 -6.39 -3.67 9.81
CA ASP A 25 -7.24 -2.64 9.25
C ASP A 25 -6.33 -1.71 8.44
N LEU A 26 -6.16 -2.06 7.16
CA LEU A 26 -5.36 -1.32 6.19
C LEU A 26 -6.01 0.03 5.84
N THR A 27 -7.29 0.19 6.13
CA THR A 27 -8.06 1.40 5.84
C THR A 27 -7.46 2.58 6.58
N LYS A 28 -7.30 2.46 7.90
CA LYS A 28 -6.79 3.52 8.77
C LYS A 28 -5.41 4.06 8.34
N PRO A 29 -4.38 3.23 8.12
CA PRO A 29 -3.08 3.73 7.72
C PRO A 29 -3.06 4.24 6.27
N LEU A 30 -3.70 3.57 5.31
CA LEU A 30 -3.50 3.85 3.88
C LEU A 30 -4.50 4.85 3.28
N VAL A 31 -5.76 4.84 3.70
CA VAL A 31 -6.78 5.75 3.16
C VAL A 31 -6.44 7.19 3.54
N GLY A 32 -6.51 8.08 2.56
CA GLY A 32 -6.16 9.48 2.72
C GLY A 32 -5.54 10.09 1.47
N ARG A 33 -5.20 11.38 1.61
CA ARG A 33 -4.45 12.14 0.63
C ARG A 33 -2.98 12.11 1.02
N TRP A 34 -2.12 11.86 0.04
CA TRP A 34 -0.68 11.78 0.19
C TRP A 34 -0.04 12.68 -0.85
N GLU A 35 0.91 13.50 -0.45
CA GLU A 35 1.58 14.46 -1.32
C GLU A 35 3.08 14.47 -1.12
N GLY A 36 3.84 14.67 -2.18
CA GLY A 36 5.28 14.78 -2.07
C GLY A 36 5.98 14.77 -3.41
N GLU A 37 7.26 14.43 -3.41
CA GLU A 37 8.15 14.67 -4.54
C GLU A 37 8.82 13.39 -5.02
N VAL A 38 9.11 13.39 -6.32
CA VAL A 38 9.98 12.41 -6.96
C VAL A 38 11.36 13.06 -7.05
N ASP A 39 12.40 12.36 -6.61
CA ASP A 39 13.77 12.84 -6.71
C ASP A 39 14.29 12.66 -8.14
N TYR A 40 14.41 13.76 -8.89
CA TYR A 40 14.94 13.80 -10.25
C TYR A 40 16.43 14.12 -10.32
N ARG A 41 17.17 14.12 -9.19
CA ARG A 41 18.62 14.33 -9.21
C ARG A 41 19.28 13.32 -10.14
N GLY A 42 19.92 13.80 -11.20
CA GLY A 42 20.58 12.96 -12.22
C GLY A 42 19.82 12.78 -13.54
N VAL A 43 18.56 13.25 -13.64
CA VAL A 43 17.85 13.27 -14.93
C VAL A 43 18.22 14.56 -15.69
N PRO A 44 18.58 14.50 -16.99
CA PRO A 44 19.01 15.68 -17.76
C PRO A 44 17.97 16.81 -17.91
N SER A 45 16.72 16.57 -17.50
CA SER A 45 15.64 17.56 -17.51
C SER A 45 15.61 18.32 -16.18
N ASP A 46 15.60 19.66 -16.25
CA ASP A 46 15.51 20.64 -15.16
C ASP A 46 15.03 20.06 -13.80
N PRO A 47 15.95 19.72 -12.87
CA PRO A 47 15.60 19.14 -11.58
C PRO A 47 14.83 20.11 -10.67
N SER A 48 14.80 21.42 -10.97
CA SER A 48 13.98 22.40 -10.26
C SER A 48 12.48 22.29 -10.56
N ARG A 49 12.10 21.42 -11.51
CA ARG A 49 10.71 21.20 -11.92
C ARG A 49 10.15 19.85 -11.51
N ALA A 50 10.82 19.09 -10.65
CA ALA A 50 10.34 17.82 -10.11
C ALA A 50 8.87 17.95 -9.70
N PRO A 51 7.91 17.43 -10.49
CA PRO A 51 6.52 17.79 -10.29
C PRO A 51 5.98 17.07 -9.06
N HIS A 52 5.55 17.85 -8.07
CA HIS A 52 4.87 17.37 -6.88
C HIS A 52 3.73 16.42 -7.26
N ARG A 53 3.62 15.30 -6.56
CA ARG A 53 2.68 14.21 -6.82
C ARG A 53 1.62 14.19 -5.74
N THR A 54 0.39 13.94 -6.15
CA THR A 54 -0.68 13.55 -5.21
C THR A 54 -1.04 12.10 -5.47
N LEU A 55 -1.14 11.30 -4.41
CA LEU A 55 -1.87 10.04 -4.35
C LEU A 55 -3.09 10.22 -3.42
N ILE A 56 -4.28 9.89 -3.89
CA ILE A 56 -5.47 9.80 -3.06
C ILE A 56 -5.88 8.33 -3.02
N VAL A 57 -5.78 7.71 -1.85
CA VAL A 57 -6.32 6.38 -1.60
C VAL A 57 -7.72 6.55 -1.03
N ARG A 58 -8.74 6.04 -1.74
CA ARG A 58 -10.16 6.22 -1.37
C ARG A 58 -10.69 5.05 -0.56
N SER A 59 -10.30 3.84 -0.93
CA SER A 59 -10.76 2.60 -0.30
C SER A 59 -9.67 1.55 -0.39
N VAL A 60 -9.71 0.61 0.55
CA VAL A 60 -8.93 -0.62 0.54
C VAL A 60 -9.92 -1.75 0.78
N THR A 61 -9.95 -2.73 -0.12
CA THR A 61 -10.92 -3.84 -0.10
C THR A 61 -10.22 -5.13 -0.47
N GLN A 62 -10.76 -6.26 -0.05
CA GLN A 62 -10.26 -7.56 -0.49
C GLN A 62 -11.06 -8.01 -1.72
N LYS A 63 -10.37 -8.30 -2.83
CA LYS A 63 -10.94 -8.87 -4.07
C LYS A 63 -10.22 -10.18 -4.36
N GLU A 64 -10.97 -11.28 -4.46
CA GLU A 64 -10.41 -12.61 -4.81
C GLU A 64 -9.22 -13.05 -3.93
N GLY A 65 -9.30 -12.76 -2.63
CA GLY A 65 -8.24 -13.07 -1.67
C GLY A 65 -7.05 -12.10 -1.66
N LYS A 66 -7.02 -11.10 -2.54
CA LYS A 66 -5.97 -10.07 -2.61
C LYS A 66 -6.46 -8.73 -2.10
N TRP A 67 -5.60 -7.98 -1.43
CA TRP A 67 -5.92 -6.61 -1.04
C TRP A 67 -5.71 -5.66 -2.23
N VAL A 68 -6.72 -4.83 -2.48
CA VAL A 68 -6.77 -3.87 -3.57
C VAL A 68 -7.22 -2.53 -3.03
N ALA A 69 -6.46 -1.48 -3.36
CA ALA A 69 -6.81 -0.11 -3.05
C ALA A 69 -7.21 0.64 -4.31
N GLU A 70 -8.27 1.45 -4.22
CA GLU A 70 -8.73 2.28 -5.34
C GLU A 70 -8.46 3.75 -5.03
N GLY A 71 -8.06 4.51 -6.04
CA GLY A 71 -7.59 5.87 -5.81
C GLY A 71 -7.41 6.71 -7.05
N ARG A 72 -6.70 7.81 -6.87
CA ARG A 72 -6.26 8.69 -7.96
C ARG A 72 -4.81 9.08 -7.76
N PHE A 73 -4.05 9.16 -8.85
CA PHE A 73 -2.66 9.56 -8.84
C PHE A 73 -2.37 10.54 -9.97
N GLY A 74 -1.46 11.49 -9.73
CA GLY A 74 -1.02 12.42 -10.77
C GLY A 74 -0.21 13.60 -10.22
N ILE A 75 -0.14 14.66 -11.02
CA ILE A 75 0.59 15.89 -10.65
C ILE A 75 -0.33 16.76 -9.79
N THR A 76 0.15 17.16 -8.60
CA THR A 76 -0.57 18.08 -7.71
C THR A 76 -0.97 19.34 -8.49
N GLY A 77 -2.25 19.72 -8.39
CA GLY A 77 -2.79 20.92 -9.02
C GLY A 77 -2.98 20.88 -10.54
N LYS A 78 -2.52 19.84 -11.25
CA LYS A 78 -2.69 19.73 -12.72
C LYS A 78 -3.69 18.66 -13.16
N GLY A 79 -3.87 17.62 -12.35
CA GLY A 79 -4.86 16.57 -12.62
C GLY A 79 -4.43 15.21 -12.07
N LEU A 80 -5.43 14.45 -11.63
CA LEU A 80 -5.26 13.09 -11.10
C LEU A 80 -6.07 12.11 -11.95
N ALA A 81 -5.46 11.01 -12.36
CA ALA A 81 -6.12 9.92 -13.07
C ALA A 81 -6.49 8.78 -12.09
N PRO A 82 -7.58 8.05 -12.33
CA PRO A 82 -7.93 6.88 -11.51
C PRO A 82 -6.83 5.82 -11.58
N VAL A 83 -6.58 5.15 -10.46
CA VAL A 83 -5.64 4.03 -10.35
C VAL A 83 -6.24 2.95 -9.45
N GLU A 84 -6.01 1.69 -9.82
CA GLU A 84 -6.17 0.54 -8.94
C GLU A 84 -4.77 0.11 -8.48
N MET A 85 -4.64 -0.21 -7.20
CA MET A 85 -3.37 -0.49 -6.54
C MET A 85 -3.45 -1.85 -5.87
N GLU A 86 -2.47 -2.70 -6.17
CA GLU A 86 -2.25 -3.91 -5.40
C GLU A 86 -1.66 -3.53 -4.05
N VAL A 87 -2.20 -4.12 -2.99
CA VAL A 87 -1.68 -3.96 -1.63
C VAL A 87 -1.07 -5.27 -1.17
N ASP A 88 0.23 -5.24 -0.90
CA ASP A 88 0.97 -6.37 -0.34
C ASP A 88 1.12 -6.17 1.17
N THR A 89 0.74 -7.19 1.94
CA THR A 89 0.78 -7.24 3.40
C THR A 89 1.72 -8.32 3.94
N GLU A 90 2.48 -9.00 3.09
CA GLU A 90 3.39 -10.10 3.50
C GLU A 90 4.67 -9.56 4.19
N GLY A 91 5.03 -8.31 3.89
CA GLY A 91 6.15 -7.61 4.54
C GLY A 91 5.82 -7.08 5.94
N SER A 92 6.83 -6.50 6.61
CA SER A 92 6.65 -5.87 7.92
C SER A 92 5.75 -4.63 7.89
N LYS A 93 5.59 -3.99 6.73
CA LYS A 93 4.71 -2.85 6.49
C LYS A 93 4.02 -2.98 5.14
N PRO A 94 2.75 -2.56 5.01
CA PRO A 94 2.03 -2.63 3.75
C PRO A 94 2.73 -1.87 2.63
N SER A 95 2.63 -2.39 1.42
CA SER A 95 3.12 -1.70 0.22
C SER A 95 2.03 -1.61 -0.86
N LEU A 96 2.10 -0.54 -1.66
CA LEU A 96 1.21 -0.23 -2.77
C LEU A 96 1.98 -0.37 -4.08
N ARG A 97 1.40 -1.05 -5.06
CA ARG A 97 1.93 -1.14 -6.43
C ARG A 97 0.86 -0.82 -7.44
N PHE A 98 1.17 0.08 -8.38
CA PHE A 98 0.24 0.43 -9.45
C PHE A 98 0.93 1.01 -10.68
N VAL A 99 0.16 1.07 -11.77
CA VAL A 99 0.54 1.69 -13.04
C VAL A 99 -0.35 2.91 -13.27
N ASN A 100 0.24 4.00 -13.75
CA ASN A 100 -0.47 5.21 -14.13
C ASN A 100 -0.01 5.66 -15.53
N GLY A 101 -0.76 5.28 -16.56
CA GLY A 101 -0.30 5.42 -17.94
C GLY A 101 0.99 4.62 -18.16
N PRO A 102 2.10 5.24 -18.60
CA PRO A 102 3.36 4.53 -18.82
C PRO A 102 4.29 4.50 -17.59
N ILE A 103 3.83 4.99 -16.44
CA ILE A 103 4.61 5.07 -15.20
C ILE A 103 4.24 3.89 -14.29
N THR A 104 5.24 3.29 -13.65
CA THR A 104 5.02 2.32 -12.56
C THR A 104 5.45 2.93 -11.22
N VAL A 105 4.62 2.78 -10.19
CA VAL A 105 4.88 3.29 -8.84
C VAL A 105 4.85 2.14 -7.83
N ARG A 106 5.81 2.13 -6.92
CA ARG A 106 5.87 1.23 -5.76
C ARG A 106 6.13 2.07 -4.52
N LEU A 107 5.30 1.93 -3.51
CA LEU A 107 5.39 2.67 -2.25
C LEU A 107 5.26 1.70 -1.09
N GLN A 108 6.05 1.89 -0.04
CA GLN A 108 5.88 1.21 1.23
C GLN A 108 5.48 2.24 2.28
N LEU A 109 4.54 1.87 3.14
CA LEU A 109 4.20 2.64 4.32
C LEU A 109 5.37 2.58 5.29
N LEU A 110 6.03 3.71 5.53
CA LEU A 110 7.12 3.80 6.49
C LEU A 110 6.62 4.07 7.89
N ASP A 111 5.53 4.80 8.04
CA ASP A 111 4.80 5.05 9.28
C ASP A 111 3.42 5.65 8.93
N ASP A 112 2.64 6.10 9.91
CA ASP A 112 1.28 6.63 9.71
C ASP A 112 1.22 7.89 8.84
N LYS A 113 2.34 8.56 8.61
CA LYS A 113 2.44 9.83 7.87
C LYS A 113 3.31 9.74 6.62
N HIS A 114 4.10 8.69 6.42
CA HIS A 114 5.06 8.64 5.31
C HIS A 114 4.92 7.39 4.44
N LEU A 115 4.87 7.61 3.12
CA LEU A 115 5.08 6.60 2.08
C LEU A 115 6.39 6.88 1.36
N ALA A 116 7.16 5.85 1.04
CA ALA A 116 8.36 6.00 0.20
C ALA A 116 8.57 4.80 -0.72
N GLY A 117 9.26 5.02 -1.82
CA GLY A 117 9.65 3.94 -2.72
C GLY A 117 10.11 4.46 -4.07
N THR A 118 9.65 3.82 -5.14
CA THR A 118 10.15 4.07 -6.50
C THR A 118 9.07 4.54 -7.44
N PHE A 119 9.42 5.53 -8.25
CA PHE A 119 8.70 6.03 -9.41
C PHE A 119 9.51 5.66 -10.66
N THR A 120 8.98 4.78 -11.51
CA THR A 120 9.65 4.38 -12.75
C THR A 120 9.00 5.10 -13.92
N PRO A 121 9.66 6.07 -14.55
CA PRO A 121 9.11 6.77 -15.71
C PRO A 121 9.07 5.86 -16.95
N PRO A 122 8.31 6.25 -18.00
CA PRO A 122 8.42 5.62 -19.32
C PRO A 122 9.87 5.57 -19.78
N ALA A 123 10.28 4.47 -20.42
CA ALA A 123 11.58 4.40 -21.09
C ALA A 123 11.69 5.51 -22.16
N VAL A 124 12.80 6.26 -22.15
CA VAL A 124 13.09 7.28 -23.15
C VAL A 124 14.23 6.80 -24.05
N GLY A 125 13.90 6.36 -25.28
CA GLY A 125 14.89 5.86 -26.24
C GLY A 125 15.37 4.44 -25.94
N ARG A 126 16.61 4.11 -26.36
CA ARG A 126 17.18 2.74 -26.23
C ARG A 126 17.71 2.40 -24.84
N ARG A 127 17.79 3.37 -23.91
CA ARG A 127 18.09 3.11 -22.50
C ARG A 127 16.77 3.02 -21.75
N GLY A 128 16.61 1.96 -20.96
CA GLY A 128 15.50 1.88 -20.01
C GLY A 128 15.53 3.06 -19.05
N SER A 129 14.38 3.37 -18.45
CA SER A 129 14.31 4.40 -17.43
C SER A 129 14.73 3.84 -16.08
N GLU A 130 15.67 4.52 -15.44
CA GLU A 130 16.06 4.19 -14.07
C GLU A 130 14.94 4.57 -13.09
N PRO A 131 14.62 3.72 -12.10
CA PRO A 131 13.69 4.08 -11.05
C PRO A 131 14.18 5.29 -10.25
N LEU A 132 13.31 6.28 -10.11
CA LEU A 132 13.52 7.46 -9.28
C LEU A 132 12.95 7.22 -7.88
N GLN A 133 13.53 7.84 -6.86
CA GLN A 133 12.95 7.79 -5.52
C GLN A 133 11.71 8.68 -5.44
N ILE A 134 10.71 8.26 -4.69
CA ILE A 134 9.51 9.07 -4.38
C ILE A 134 9.23 8.98 -2.89
N ARG A 135 8.86 10.11 -2.30
CA ARG A 135 8.38 10.19 -0.92
C ARG A 135 7.10 11.01 -0.89
N LEU A 136 6.09 10.50 -0.20
CA LEU A 136 4.81 11.17 0.01
C LEU A 136 4.49 11.24 1.50
N GLU A 137 3.89 12.34 1.90
CA GLU A 137 3.43 12.63 3.25
C GLU A 137 1.91 12.70 3.28
N LYS A 138 1.31 12.11 4.31
CA LYS A 138 -0.13 12.14 4.52
C LYS A 138 -0.56 13.57 4.84
N GLN A 139 -1.54 14.07 4.11
CA GLN A 139 -2.15 15.37 4.35
C GLN A 139 -3.32 15.18 5.33
N GLU A 140 -3.36 16.02 6.37
CA GLU A 140 -4.39 16.00 7.42
C GLU A 140 -5.78 16.38 6.91
#